data_AF-A0A653WZV2-F1
#
_entry.id   AF-A0A653WZV2-F1
#
_cell.length_a   1.000
_cell.length_b   1.000
_cell.length_c   1.000
_cell.angle_alpha   90.00
_cell.angle_beta   90.00
_cell.angle_gamma   90.00
#
_symmetry.space_group_name_H-M   'P 1'
#
loop_
_entity.id
_entity.type
_entity.pdbx_description
1 polymer ?
#
loop_
_entity_poly.entity_id
_entity_poly.type
_entity_poly.pdbx_seq_one_letter_code
_entity_poly.pdbx_strand_id
1 'polypeptide(L)'
;MPIVLALIALAALIYGAVWSFDALHARFGLGVAVGVALVAAAAIAAGIAYWLARRREIAPNLPRVKGDAATSWTHELKRDWGGVRLAAGKRLLDVRVGEASGHYIFADLRDAQLERDDARGGWHVVLDVADTAHGQWRLPMTDRAEARKWTRILSLAVQQKL
;
A
#
# COMPACT_ATOMS: atom_id res chain seq x y z
N MET A 1 19.19 -13.38 -14.64
CA MET A 1 20.27 -12.38 -14.45
C MET A 1 19.71 -10.94 -14.44
N PRO A 2 18.75 -10.58 -13.57
CA PRO A 2 18.16 -9.22 -13.56
C PRO A 2 19.08 -8.15 -12.95
N ILE A 3 19.96 -8.55 -12.02
CA ILE A 3 20.87 -7.63 -11.31
C ILE A 3 21.90 -7.01 -12.25
N VAL A 4 22.50 -7.81 -13.14
CA VAL A 4 23.50 -7.33 -14.11
C VAL A 4 22.90 -6.29 -15.07
N LEU A 5 21.67 -6.53 -15.55
CA LEU A 5 20.97 -5.58 -16.41
C LEU A 5 20.67 -4.26 -15.69
N ALA A 6 20.29 -4.32 -14.41
CA ALA A 6 20.06 -3.12 -13.60
C ALA A 6 21.36 -2.30 -13.43
N LEU A 7 22.50 -2.96 -13.21
CA LEU A 7 23.80 -2.29 -13.11
C LEU A 7 24.22 -1.63 -14.43
N ILE A 8 24.01 -2.31 -15.57
CA ILE A 8 24.28 -1.73 -16.89
C ILE A 8 23.40 -0.51 -17.16
N ALA A 9 22.10 -0.62 -16.85
CA ALA A 9 21.17 0.50 -17.00
C ALA A 9 21.57 1.69 -16.12
N LEU A 10 22.02 1.44 -14.88
CA LEU A 10 22.51 2.48 -13.98
C LEU A 10 23.77 3.15 -14.52
N ALA A 11 24.74 2.37 -15.02
CA ALA A 11 25.96 2.91 -15.61
C ALA A 11 25.68 3.78 -16.85
N ALA A 12 24.79 3.31 -17.73
CA ALA A 12 24.36 4.07 -18.91
C ALA A 12 23.63 5.37 -18.53
N LEU A 13 22.79 5.34 -17.49
CA LEU A 13 22.11 6.52 -16.97
C LEU A 13 23.11 7.56 -16.44
N ILE A 14 24.07 7.12 -15.62
CA ILE A 14 25.11 8.00 -15.06
C ILE A 14 25.95 8.61 -16.18
N TYR A 15 26.41 7.79 -17.12
CA TYR A 15 27.20 8.24 -18.26
C TYR A 15 26.44 9.26 -19.11
N GLY A 16 25.18 8.95 -19.45
CA GLY A 16 24.31 9.86 -20.21
C GLY A 16 24.06 11.18 -19.48
N ALA A 17 23.92 11.16 -18.16
CA ALA A 17 23.77 12.37 -17.35
C ALA A 17 25.03 13.25 -17.38
N VAL A 18 26.21 12.66 -17.21
CA VAL A 18 27.50 13.38 -17.28
C VAL A 18 27.70 13.97 -18.68
N TRP A 19 27.53 13.16 -19.72
CA TRP A 19 27.69 13.62 -21.11
C TRP A 19 26.71 14.75 -21.45
N SER A 20 25.45 14.65 -21.02
CA SER A 20 24.45 15.69 -21.26
C SER A 20 24.77 16.98 -20.50
N PHE A 21 25.25 16.86 -19.25
CA PHE A 21 25.67 18.02 -18.45
C PHE A 21 26.84 18.74 -19.11
N ASP A 22 27.87 18.01 -19.55
CA ASP A 22 29.03 18.60 -20.23
C ASP A 22 28.63 19.24 -21.56
N ALA A 23 27.74 18.59 -22.33
CA ALA A 23 27.23 19.15 -23.58
C ALA A 23 26.40 20.44 -23.36
N LEU A 24 25.59 20.48 -22.30
CA LEU A 24 24.82 21.66 -21.90
C LEU A 24 25.73 22.78 -21.39
N HIS A 25 26.72 22.43 -20.57
CA HIS A 25 27.71 23.36 -20.05
C HIS A 25 28.52 24.01 -21.17
N ALA A 26 28.98 23.20 -22.14
CA ALA A 26 29.76 23.68 -23.28
C ALA A 26 28.97 24.61 -24.20
N ARG A 27 27.65 24.45 -24.32
CA ARG A 27 26.80 25.24 -25.23
C ARG A 27 26.15 26.46 -24.58
N PHE A 28 25.74 26.35 -23.32
CA PHE A 28 24.89 27.33 -22.66
C PHE A 28 25.49 27.88 -21.36
N GLY A 29 26.68 27.41 -20.97
CA GLY A 29 27.36 27.82 -19.75
C GLY A 29 26.80 27.15 -18.49
N LEU A 30 27.48 27.41 -17.38
CA LEU A 30 27.29 26.68 -16.11
C LEU A 30 25.87 26.85 -15.55
N GLY A 31 25.32 28.07 -15.59
CA GLY A 31 24.02 28.38 -14.99
C GLY A 31 22.88 27.57 -15.61
N VAL A 32 22.89 27.40 -16.94
CA VAL A 32 21.86 26.61 -17.65
C VAL A 32 22.04 25.12 -17.37
N ALA A 33 23.27 24.62 -17.37
CA ALA A 33 23.55 23.21 -17.06
C ALA A 33 23.08 22.82 -15.65
N VAL A 34 23.36 23.65 -14.65
CA VAL A 34 22.91 23.45 -13.26
C VAL A 34 21.39 23.53 -13.17
N GLY A 35 20.76 24.51 -13.82
CA GLY A 35 19.30 24.66 -13.83
C GLY A 35 18.60 23.41 -14.38
N VAL A 36 19.06 22.89 -15.52
CA VAL A 36 18.52 21.66 -16.13
C VAL A 36 18.74 20.45 -15.22
N ALA A 37 19.92 20.32 -14.60
CA ALA A 37 20.21 19.22 -13.67
C ALA A 37 19.24 19.22 -12.47
N LEU A 38 18.94 20.38 -11.90
CA LEU A 38 17.99 20.51 -10.79
C LEU A 38 16.56 20.14 -11.21
N VAL A 39 16.12 20.59 -12.38
CA VAL A 39 14.78 20.24 -12.91
C VAL A 39 14.66 18.74 -13.17
N ALA A 40 15.69 18.13 -13.77
CA ALA A 40 15.71 16.69 -14.00
C ALA A 40 15.68 15.89 -12.69
N ALA A 41 16.49 16.28 -11.70
CA ALA A 41 16.49 15.65 -10.38
C ALA A 41 15.12 15.77 -9.69
N ALA A 42 14.48 16.94 -9.75
CA ALA A 42 13.14 17.17 -9.21
C ALA A 42 12.08 16.30 -9.91
N ALA A 43 12.14 16.17 -11.23
CA ALA A 43 11.23 15.33 -11.99
C ALA A 43 11.37 13.84 -11.64
N ILE A 44 12.60 13.35 -11.48
CA ILE A 44 12.87 11.97 -11.04
C ILE A 44 12.33 11.76 -9.62
N ALA A 45 12.63 12.67 -8.70
CA ALA A 45 12.14 12.58 -7.32
C ALA A 45 10.61 12.58 -7.27
N ALA A 46 9.95 13.44 -8.04
CA ALA A 46 8.49 13.48 -8.15
C ALA A 46 7.92 12.18 -8.75
N GLY A 47 8.56 11.63 -9.78
CA GLY A 47 8.19 10.34 -10.38
C GLY A 47 8.30 9.17 -9.40
N ILE A 48 9.40 9.11 -8.64
CA ILE A 48 9.60 8.11 -7.57
C ILE A 48 8.54 8.29 -6.48
N ALA A 49 8.32 9.52 -6.01
CA ALA A 49 7.32 9.82 -4.99
C ALA A 49 5.91 9.43 -5.45
N TYR A 50 5.54 9.75 -6.68
CA TYR A 50 4.26 9.37 -7.30
C TYR A 50 4.13 7.85 -7.41
N TRP A 51 5.18 7.16 -7.86
CA TRP A 51 5.17 5.71 -7.97
C TRP A 51 5.05 5.02 -6.61
N LEU A 52 5.75 5.51 -5.60
CA LEU A 52 5.66 5.04 -4.22
C LEU A 52 4.26 5.31 -3.64
N ALA A 53 3.69 6.49 -3.86
CA ALA A 53 2.34 6.83 -3.45
C ALA A 53 1.32 5.87 -4.09
N ARG A 54 1.44 5.64 -5.40
CA ARG A 54 0.57 4.72 -6.15
C ARG A 54 0.70 3.26 -5.70
N ARG A 55 1.86 2.85 -5.18
CA ARG A 55 2.06 1.49 -4.61
C ARG A 55 1.55 1.35 -3.18
N ARG A 56 1.48 2.45 -2.42
CA ARG A 56 0.94 2.49 -1.06
C ARG A 56 -0.58 2.55 -1.04
N GLU A 57 -1.18 3.12 -2.08
CA GLU A 57 -2.63 3.15 -2.26
C GLU A 57 -3.11 1.86 -2.94
N ILE A 58 -3.54 0.85 -2.17
CA ILE A 58 -4.44 -0.15 -2.74
C ILE A 58 -5.70 0.61 -3.15
N ALA A 59 -6.06 0.55 -4.43
CA ALA A 59 -7.19 1.29 -4.98
C ALA A 59 -8.43 1.12 -4.08
N PRO A 60 -9.05 2.23 -3.60
CA PRO A 60 -10.23 2.15 -2.75
C PRO A 60 -11.28 1.29 -3.44
N ASN A 61 -11.82 0.29 -2.72
CA ASN A 61 -12.91 -0.52 -3.26
C ASN A 61 -14.25 0.25 -3.23
N LEU A 62 -14.30 1.37 -2.49
CA LEU A 62 -15.45 2.25 -2.39
C LEU A 62 -15.19 3.55 -3.16
N PRO A 63 -16.14 4.05 -3.96
CA PRO A 63 -16.03 5.38 -4.53
C PRO A 63 -15.96 6.42 -3.39
N ARG A 64 -15.02 7.37 -3.49
CA ARG A 64 -15.00 8.54 -2.59
C ARG A 64 -16.31 9.31 -2.78
N VAL A 65 -17.28 9.11 -1.88
CA VAL A 65 -18.50 9.92 -1.86
C VAL A 65 -18.12 11.29 -1.29
N LYS A 66 -18.14 12.31 -2.13
CA LYS A 66 -17.83 13.69 -1.77
C LYS A 66 -19.03 14.25 -0.98
N GLY A 67 -18.89 14.40 0.34
CA GLY A 67 -19.90 15.05 1.18
C GLY A 67 -20.20 14.40 2.52
N ASP A 68 -19.73 13.18 2.77
CA ASP A 68 -20.01 12.49 4.03
C ASP A 68 -18.80 12.58 4.98
N ALA A 69 -18.80 13.60 5.83
CA ALA A 69 -17.74 13.85 6.80
C ALA A 69 -17.68 12.78 7.90
N ALA A 70 -18.75 11.99 8.07
CA ALA A 70 -18.84 11.00 9.13
C ALA A 70 -17.94 9.78 8.88
N THR A 71 -17.86 9.21 7.66
CA THR A 71 -17.08 7.96 7.50
C THR A 71 -16.54 7.71 6.09
N SER A 72 -15.37 8.30 5.80
CA SER A 72 -14.59 8.07 4.58
C SER A 72 -13.88 6.70 4.58
N TRP A 73 -14.66 5.62 4.59
CA TRP A 73 -14.15 4.25 4.45
C TRP A 73 -13.48 4.06 3.09
N THR A 74 -12.29 3.44 3.07
CA THR A 74 -11.48 3.25 1.86
C THR A 74 -11.70 1.86 1.27
N HIS A 75 -11.91 0.85 2.13
CA HIS A 75 -12.23 -0.51 1.74
C HIS A 75 -13.35 -1.07 2.61
N GLU A 76 -14.26 -1.81 2.00
CA GLU A 76 -15.30 -2.57 2.70
C GLU A 76 -15.42 -3.95 2.07
N LEU A 77 -15.57 -4.96 2.93
CA LEU A 77 -16.03 -6.29 2.61
C LEU A 77 -17.27 -6.55 3.44
N LYS A 78 -18.40 -6.79 2.78
CA LYS A 78 -19.64 -7.21 3.44
C LYS A 78 -20.08 -8.57 2.88
N ARG A 79 -20.37 -9.49 3.79
CA ARG A 79 -20.71 -10.89 3.53
C ARG A 79 -21.74 -11.37 4.56
N ASP A 80 -22.28 -12.55 4.34
CA ASP A 80 -23.30 -13.14 5.22
C ASP A 80 -22.74 -13.48 6.61
N TRP A 81 -21.43 -13.75 6.71
CA TRP A 81 -20.74 -13.98 7.96
C TRP A 81 -20.42 -12.69 8.73
N GLY A 82 -20.59 -11.52 8.12
CA GLY A 82 -20.22 -10.23 8.71
C GLY A 82 -19.49 -9.32 7.71
N GLY A 83 -18.42 -8.67 8.16
CA GLY A 83 -17.68 -7.78 7.28
C GLY A 83 -16.50 -7.08 7.92
N VAL A 84 -15.67 -6.48 7.08
CA VAL A 84 -14.51 -5.69 7.47
C VAL A 84 -14.53 -4.36 6.73
N ARG A 85 -14.37 -3.27 7.45
CA ARG A 85 -14.26 -1.92 6.90
C ARG A 85 -12.95 -1.32 7.34
N LEU A 86 -12.26 -0.68 6.40
CA LEU A 86 -10.98 -0.04 6.64
C LEU A 86 -11.00 1.37 6.07
N ALA A 87 -10.67 2.36 6.90
CA ALA A 87 -10.49 3.73 6.50
C ALA A 87 -9.00 4.06 6.58
N ALA A 88 -8.28 3.87 5.47
CA ALA A 88 -6.83 4.10 5.42
C ALA A 88 -6.48 5.56 5.79
N GLY A 89 -7.28 6.53 5.33
CA GLY A 89 -7.07 7.94 5.63
C GLY A 89 -7.30 8.33 7.10
N LYS A 90 -8.13 7.59 7.84
CA LYS A 90 -8.39 7.81 9.27
C LYS A 90 -7.69 6.78 10.18
N ARG A 91 -7.00 5.80 9.60
CA ARG A 91 -6.34 4.67 10.29
C ARG A 91 -7.27 3.85 11.19
N LEU A 92 -8.51 3.67 10.74
CA LEU A 92 -9.54 2.91 11.45
C LEU A 92 -9.82 1.58 10.76
N LEU A 93 -10.11 0.56 11.56
CA LEU A 93 -10.56 -0.75 11.13
C LEU A 93 -11.76 -1.18 11.97
N ASP A 94 -12.87 -1.48 11.30
CA ASP A 94 -14.01 -2.15 11.92
C ASP A 94 -14.08 -3.58 11.40
N VAL A 95 -14.24 -4.53 12.31
CA VAL A 95 -14.43 -5.95 12.00
C VAL A 95 -15.70 -6.45 12.68
N ARG A 96 -16.49 -7.23 11.95
CA ARG A 96 -17.66 -7.93 12.47
C ARG A 96 -17.64 -9.37 11.94
N VAL A 97 -17.74 -10.33 12.83
CA VAL A 97 -17.86 -11.76 12.51
C VAL A 97 -18.98 -12.35 13.36
N GLY A 98 -20.09 -12.71 12.73
CA GLY A 98 -21.32 -13.08 13.42
C GLY A 98 -21.86 -11.95 14.31
N GLU A 99 -22.00 -12.24 15.61
CA GLU A 99 -22.41 -11.27 16.63
C GLU A 99 -21.23 -10.48 17.24
N ALA A 100 -19.99 -10.96 17.05
CA ALA A 100 -18.82 -10.28 17.57
C ALA A 100 -18.43 -9.11 16.66
N SER A 101 -18.18 -7.95 17.26
CA SER A 101 -17.67 -6.76 16.56
C SER A 101 -16.52 -6.12 17.31
N GLY A 102 -15.53 -5.63 16.57
CA GLY A 102 -14.37 -4.91 17.09
C GLY A 102 -14.11 -3.64 16.28
N HIS A 103 -13.75 -2.58 16.99
CA HIS A 103 -13.35 -1.29 16.44
C HIS A 103 -11.90 -1.03 16.85
N TYR A 104 -11.01 -0.91 15.89
CA TYR A 104 -9.56 -0.83 16.13
C TYR A 104 -8.92 0.31 15.36
N ILE A 105 -7.83 0.83 15.89
CA ILE A 105 -6.93 1.70 15.14
C ILE A 105 -5.76 0.88 14.60
N PHE A 106 -5.06 1.39 13.58
CA PHE A 106 -3.95 0.65 12.98
C PHE A 106 -2.82 0.31 13.97
N ALA A 107 -2.67 1.12 15.03
CA ALA A 107 -1.71 0.86 16.11
C ALA A 107 -1.99 -0.49 16.82
N ASP A 108 -3.26 -0.90 16.89
CA ASP A 108 -3.67 -2.12 17.59
C ASP A 108 -3.45 -3.38 16.75
N LEU A 109 -3.34 -3.25 15.41
CA LEU A 109 -3.23 -4.40 14.51
C LEU A 109 -1.84 -5.02 14.61
N ARG A 110 -1.68 -6.28 14.96
CA ARG A 110 -0.37 -6.91 15.15
C ARG A 110 0.15 -7.56 13.87
N ASP A 111 -0.68 -8.37 13.24
CA ASP A 111 -0.32 -9.09 12.02
C ASP A 111 -1.58 -9.45 11.22
N ALA A 112 -1.41 -9.76 9.93
CA ALA A 112 -2.47 -10.24 9.06
C ALA A 112 -1.94 -11.35 8.16
N GLN A 113 -2.43 -12.57 8.35
CA GLN A 113 -1.95 -13.78 7.67
C GLN A 113 -3.05 -14.44 6.84
N LEU A 114 -2.63 -15.13 5.78
CA LEU A 114 -3.49 -15.97 4.96
C LEU A 114 -3.43 -17.40 5.52
N GLU A 115 -4.55 -17.94 5.97
CA GLU A 115 -4.65 -19.31 6.44
C GLU A 115 -5.63 -20.11 5.57
N ARG A 116 -5.40 -21.41 5.44
CA ARG A 116 -6.35 -22.34 4.83
C ARG A 116 -6.91 -23.20 5.95
N ASP A 117 -8.23 -23.25 6.05
CA ASP A 117 -8.88 -24.16 6.98
C ASP A 117 -8.91 -25.55 6.34
N ASP A 118 -8.07 -26.44 6.86
CA ASP A 118 -7.95 -27.82 6.38
C ASP A 118 -9.19 -28.67 6.69
N ALA A 119 -10.04 -28.26 7.65
CA ALA A 119 -11.23 -29.00 8.04
C ALA A 119 -12.47 -28.65 7.19
N ARG A 120 -12.59 -27.40 6.72
CA ARG A 120 -13.72 -26.94 5.87
C ARG A 120 -13.33 -26.59 4.44
N GLY A 121 -12.04 -26.67 4.09
CA GLY A 121 -11.53 -26.39 2.75
C GLY A 121 -11.59 -24.91 2.35
N GLY A 122 -11.89 -24.01 3.29
CA GLY A 122 -12.08 -22.58 3.06
C GLY A 122 -10.81 -21.75 3.25
N TRP A 123 -10.72 -20.62 2.55
CA TRP A 123 -9.66 -19.64 2.77
C TRP A 123 -10.06 -18.67 3.88
N HIS A 124 -9.13 -18.36 4.76
CA HIS A 124 -9.34 -17.40 5.85
C HIS A 124 -8.23 -16.36 5.86
N VAL A 125 -8.58 -15.15 6.29
CA VAL A 125 -7.60 -14.15 6.68
C VAL A 125 -7.65 -14.03 8.18
N VAL A 126 -6.52 -14.29 8.83
CA VAL A 126 -6.35 -14.20 10.27
C VAL A 126 -5.75 -12.84 10.58
N LEU A 127 -6.48 -12.04 11.33
CA LEU A 127 -6.05 -10.72 11.79
C LEU A 127 -5.77 -10.78 13.28
N ASP A 128 -4.52 -10.58 13.65
CA ASP A 128 -4.12 -10.48 15.05
C ASP A 128 -4.23 -9.03 15.51
N VAL A 129 -4.81 -8.83 16.68
CA VAL A 129 -5.07 -7.50 17.25
C VAL A 129 -4.63 -7.46 18.71
N ALA A 130 -4.17 -6.31 19.17
CA ALA A 130 -3.81 -6.04 20.55
C ALA A 130 -5.03 -5.84 21.45
N ASP A 131 -5.98 -6.78 21.41
CA ASP A 131 -7.20 -6.80 22.20
C ASP A 131 -7.20 -8.02 23.13
N THR A 132 -7.51 -7.80 24.40
CA THR A 132 -7.61 -8.87 25.40
C THR A 132 -8.88 -9.71 25.26
N ALA A 133 -9.94 -9.16 24.67
CA ALA A 133 -11.20 -9.86 24.46
C ALA A 133 -11.22 -10.66 23.14
N HIS A 134 -10.71 -10.06 22.06
CA HIS A 134 -10.65 -10.67 20.73
C HIS A 134 -9.28 -10.47 20.09
N GLY A 135 -8.27 -11.17 20.63
CA GLY A 135 -6.88 -11.05 20.16
C GLY A 135 -6.64 -11.55 18.74
N GLN A 136 -7.57 -12.33 18.17
CA GLN A 136 -7.48 -12.86 16.82
C GLN A 136 -8.87 -12.93 16.15
N TRP A 137 -8.96 -12.42 14.93
CA TRP A 137 -10.15 -12.49 14.09
C TRP A 137 -9.91 -13.40 12.89
N ARG A 138 -10.79 -14.39 12.69
CA ARG A 138 -10.76 -15.28 11.53
C ARG A 138 -11.84 -14.86 10.54
N LEU A 139 -11.41 -14.34 9.39
CA LEU A 139 -12.30 -13.79 8.37
C LEU A 139 -12.44 -14.81 7.23
N PRO A 140 -13.60 -15.48 7.09
CA PRO A 140 -13.79 -16.45 6.00
C PRO A 140 -13.90 -15.75 4.64
N MET A 141 -13.23 -16.31 3.64
CA MET A 141 -13.13 -15.78 2.29
C MET A 141 -13.69 -16.76 1.28
N THR A 142 -14.20 -16.23 0.17
CA THR A 142 -14.82 -17.03 -0.90
C THR A 142 -13.79 -17.86 -1.63
N ASP A 143 -12.65 -17.24 -1.95
CA ASP A 143 -11.60 -17.85 -2.73
C ASP A 143 -10.21 -17.36 -2.30
N ARG A 144 -9.18 -17.98 -2.89
CA ARG A 144 -7.78 -17.67 -2.62
C ARG A 144 -7.39 -16.26 -3.06
N ALA A 145 -7.99 -15.74 -4.12
CA ALA A 145 -7.64 -14.44 -4.68
C ALA A 145 -8.17 -13.30 -3.80
N GLU A 146 -9.41 -13.42 -3.32
CA GLU A 146 -10.03 -12.54 -2.33
C GLU A 146 -9.23 -12.55 -1.03
N ALA A 147 -8.90 -13.74 -0.53
CA ALA A 147 -8.11 -13.89 0.69
C ALA A 147 -6.73 -13.22 0.55
N ARG A 148 -6.00 -13.46 -0.56
CA ARG A 148 -4.72 -12.78 -0.84
C ARG A 148 -4.86 -11.27 -0.94
N LYS A 149 -5.93 -10.78 -1.58
CA LYS A 149 -6.19 -9.33 -1.70
C LYS A 149 -6.36 -8.71 -0.31
N TRP A 150 -7.16 -9.33 0.55
CA TRP A 150 -7.43 -8.83 1.89
C TRP A 150 -6.26 -8.99 2.85
N THR A 151 -5.49 -10.08 2.78
CA THR A 151 -4.21 -10.19 3.50
C THR A 151 -3.26 -9.05 3.11
N ARG A 152 -3.19 -8.69 1.82
CA ARG A 152 -2.36 -7.56 1.38
C ARG A 152 -2.89 -6.21 1.90
N ILE A 153 -4.21 -6.01 1.92
CA ILE A 153 -4.80 -4.78 2.46
C ILE A 153 -4.50 -4.63 3.95
N LEU A 154 -4.76 -5.68 4.73
CA LEU A 154 -4.58 -5.66 6.18
C LEU A 154 -3.11 -5.61 6.58
N SER A 155 -2.21 -6.32 5.87
CA SER A 155 -0.76 -6.20 6.12
C SER A 155 -0.22 -4.81 5.82
N LEU A 156 -0.72 -4.11 4.79
CA LEU A 156 -0.39 -2.70 4.59
C LEU A 156 -0.91 -1.81 5.72
N ALA A 157 -2.10 -2.11 6.27
CA ALA A 157 -2.63 -1.40 7.43
C ALA A 157 -1.73 -1.58 8.67
N VAL A 158 -1.29 -2.82 8.93
CA VAL A 158 -0.32 -3.14 9.99
C VAL A 158 1.02 -2.42 9.79
N GLN A 159 1.50 -2.28 8.55
CA GLN A 159 2.73 -1.54 8.24
C GLN A 159 2.57 -0.02 8.37
N GLN A 160 1.35 0.50 8.20
CA GLN A 160 1.02 1.92 8.34
C GLN A 160 0.79 2.37 9.79
N LYS A 161 1.30 1.62 10.78
CA LYS A 161 1.32 1.99 12.21
C LYS A 161 1.91 3.36 12.55
N LEU A 162 2.55 4.03 11.59
CA LEU A 162 3.29 5.29 11.74
C LEU A 162 2.41 6.50 11.45
#